data_AF-A0A0T9P263-F1
#
_entry.id   AF-A0A0T9P263-F1
#
_cell.length_a   1.000
_cell.length_b   1.000
_cell.length_c   1.000
_cell.angle_alpha   90.00
_cell.angle_beta   90.00
_cell.angle_gamma   90.00
#
_symmetry.space_group_name_H-M   'P 1'
#
loop_
_entity.id
_entity.type
_entity.pdbx_description
1 polymer ?
#
loop_
_entity_poly.entity_id
_entity_poly.type
_entity_poly.pdbx_seq_one_letter_code
_entity_poly.pdbx_strand_id
1 'polypeptide(L)'
;MLLTQRSPLHRAYFVAEWFQQIYPAIILNQFRYYEDEQGNPLAFCNWAFLSEKNMNEILSGERDIRKEDWQSGSNMFFPEMIAPYGHAKMMANDLRRNVHYSRKGERVCAIRGALNKQCSSDKPKIQWFKI
;
A
#
# COMPACT_ATOMS: atom_id res chain seq x y z
N MET A 1 -14.28 -4.12 -5.97
CA MET A 1 -14.04 -2.72 -5.52
C MET A 1 -14.93 -2.33 -4.32
N LEU A 2 -15.11 -3.20 -3.31
CA LEU A 2 -16.03 -2.92 -2.18
C LEU A 2 -15.36 -2.14 -1.04
N LEU A 3 -14.12 -2.52 -0.68
CA LEU A 3 -13.34 -1.80 0.34
C LEU A 3 -13.10 -0.33 -0.01
N THR A 4 -12.91 -0.06 -1.30
CA THR A 4 -12.56 1.27 -1.82
C THR A 4 -13.74 2.22 -1.75
N GLN A 5 -14.97 1.74 -1.96
CA GLN A 5 -16.21 2.50 -1.81
C GLN A 5 -16.45 2.98 -0.37
N ARG A 6 -15.88 2.29 0.62
CA ARG A 6 -16.00 2.64 2.04
C ARG A 6 -14.83 3.48 2.56
N SER A 7 -13.87 3.81 1.70
CA SER A 7 -12.77 4.72 2.05
C SER A 7 -12.90 6.02 1.27
N PRO A 8 -13.09 7.18 1.94
CA PRO A 8 -13.19 8.48 1.27
C PRO A 8 -12.03 8.76 0.32
N LEU A 9 -10.80 8.36 0.70
CA LEU A 9 -9.59 8.54 -0.10
C LEU A 9 -9.67 7.76 -1.42
N HIS A 10 -9.93 6.46 -1.32
CA HIS A 10 -9.91 5.55 -2.45
C HIS A 10 -11.11 5.73 -3.38
N ARG A 11 -12.22 6.31 -2.90
CA ARG A 11 -13.33 6.74 -3.76
C ARG A 11 -12.95 7.83 -4.75
N ALA A 12 -11.95 8.64 -4.44
CA ALA A 12 -11.52 9.75 -5.28
C ALA A 12 -10.48 9.33 -6.35
N TYR A 13 -10.02 8.08 -6.34
CA TYR A 13 -9.00 7.59 -7.28
C TYR A 13 -9.57 7.45 -8.69
N PHE A 14 -8.81 7.92 -9.66
CA PHE A 14 -9.07 7.61 -11.07
C PHE A 14 -8.77 6.12 -11.34
N VAL A 15 -9.42 5.55 -12.36
CA VAL A 15 -9.18 4.16 -12.78
C VAL A 15 -7.71 3.93 -13.12
N ALA A 16 -7.03 4.91 -13.71
CA ALA A 16 -5.60 4.83 -14.00
C ALA A 16 -4.75 4.69 -12.73
N GLU A 17 -5.07 5.43 -11.66
CA GLU A 17 -4.38 5.32 -10.38
C GLU A 17 -4.58 3.92 -9.77
N TRP A 18 -5.79 3.36 -9.87
CA TRP A 18 -6.06 1.98 -9.44
C TRP A 18 -5.19 0.96 -10.18
N PHE A 19 -5.14 1.06 -11.51
CA PHE A 19 -4.29 0.18 -12.30
C PHE A 19 -2.82 0.33 -11.90
N GLN A 20 -2.33 1.55 -11.69
CA GLN A 20 -0.94 1.76 -11.33
C GLN A 20 -0.59 1.23 -9.93
N GLN A 21 -1.48 1.41 -8.95
CA GLN A 21 -1.24 1.08 -7.54
C GLN A 21 -1.56 -0.36 -7.17
N ILE A 22 -2.48 -1.04 -7.88
CA ILE A 22 -2.94 -2.40 -7.54
C ILE A 22 -2.53 -3.45 -8.56
N TYR A 23 -2.66 -3.17 -9.87
CA TYR A 23 -2.52 -4.21 -10.88
C TYR A 23 -1.17 -4.94 -10.82
N PRO A 24 0.00 -4.27 -10.67
CA PRO A 24 1.26 -4.99 -10.58
C PRO A 24 1.35 -5.89 -9.34
N ALA A 25 0.73 -5.50 -8.22
CA ALA A 25 0.68 -6.32 -7.00
C ALA A 25 0.03 -7.68 -7.26
N ILE A 26 -1.08 -7.68 -7.99
CA ILE A 26 -1.86 -8.88 -8.28
C ILE A 26 -1.02 -9.82 -9.16
N ILE A 27 -0.41 -9.30 -10.22
CA ILE A 27 0.42 -10.08 -11.14
C ILE A 27 1.65 -10.67 -10.42
N LEU A 28 2.23 -9.93 -9.48
CA LEU A 28 3.40 -10.36 -8.71
C LEU A 28 3.05 -11.18 -7.47
N ASN A 29 1.76 -11.39 -7.18
CA ASN A 29 1.29 -11.99 -5.93
C ASN A 29 1.84 -11.28 -4.66
N GLN A 30 2.06 -9.96 -4.75
CA GLN A 30 2.57 -9.11 -3.67
C GLN A 30 1.42 -8.36 -2.98
N PHE A 31 0.41 -9.10 -2.55
CA PHE A 31 -0.75 -8.55 -1.86
C PHE A 31 -1.32 -9.52 -0.81
N ARG A 32 -2.13 -8.95 0.07
CA ARG A 32 -3.03 -9.69 0.94
C ARG A 32 -4.41 -9.06 0.95
N TYR A 33 -5.39 -9.94 0.97
CA TYR A 33 -6.80 -9.62 1.03
C TYR A 33 -7.42 -10.44 2.14
N TYR A 34 -8.25 -9.79 2.94
CA TYR A 34 -8.83 -10.36 4.15
C TYR A 34 -10.34 -10.34 4.02
N GLU A 35 -10.95 -11.47 4.36
CA GLU A 35 -12.40 -11.66 4.36
C GLU A 35 -12.85 -12.16 5.74
N ASP A 36 -14.12 -11.97 6.05
CA ASP A 36 -14.76 -12.65 7.18
C ASP A 36 -15.17 -14.08 6.80
N GLU A 37 -15.74 -14.81 7.75
CA GLU A 37 -16.22 -16.19 7.56
C GLU A 37 -17.31 -16.32 6.49
N GLN A 38 -17.98 -15.22 6.14
CA GLN A 38 -19.04 -15.16 5.13
C GLN A 38 -18.52 -14.69 3.76
N GLY A 39 -17.20 -14.43 3.63
CA GLY A 39 -16.57 -13.94 2.42
C GLY A 39 -16.70 -12.43 2.20
N ASN A 40 -17.08 -11.65 3.22
CA ASN A 40 -17.16 -10.20 3.07
C ASN A 40 -15.76 -9.56 3.17
N PRO A 41 -15.43 -8.57 2.30
CA PRO A 41 -14.16 -7.86 2.36
C PRO A 41 -13.96 -7.14 3.70
N LEU A 42 -12.83 -7.38 4.37
CA LEU A 42 -12.44 -6.68 5.61
C LEU A 42 -11.29 -5.69 5.39
N ALA A 43 -10.26 -6.13 4.67
CA ALA A 43 -9.07 -5.33 4.43
C ALA A 43 -8.30 -5.78 3.19
N PHE A 44 -7.46 -4.89 2.67
CA PHE A 44 -6.53 -5.15 1.57
C PHE A 44 -5.23 -4.40 1.83
N CYS A 45 -4.10 -5.02 1.49
CA CYS A 45 -2.84 -4.32 1.33
C CYS A 45 -2.01 -4.94 0.22
N ASN A 46 -1.09 -4.15 -0.30
CA ASN A 46 -0.06 -4.63 -1.20
C ASN A 46 1.31 -4.07 -0.83
N TRP A 47 2.35 -4.66 -1.40
CA TRP A 47 3.73 -4.22 -1.17
C TRP A 47 4.56 -4.30 -2.44
N ALA A 48 5.57 -3.45 -2.50
CA ALA A 48 6.62 -3.43 -3.50
C ALA A 48 7.99 -3.55 -2.83
N PHE A 49 8.97 -4.08 -3.57
CA PHE A 49 10.37 -4.11 -3.17
C PHE A 49 11.16 -3.14 -4.04
N LEU A 50 11.47 -1.98 -3.48
CA LEU A 50 12.06 -0.86 -4.19
C LEU A 50 13.58 -0.82 -4.01
N SER A 51 14.28 -0.34 -5.04
CA SER A 51 15.63 0.19 -4.88
C SER A 51 15.60 1.43 -3.99
N GLU A 52 16.74 1.77 -3.38
CA GLU A 52 16.86 2.99 -2.57
C GLU A 52 16.55 4.25 -3.40
N LYS A 53 17.03 4.31 -4.64
CA LYS A 53 16.74 5.41 -5.57
C LYS A 53 15.24 5.59 -5.77
N ASN A 54 14.54 4.53 -6.17
CA ASN A 54 13.11 4.62 -6.50
C ASN A 54 12.28 4.93 -5.25
N MET A 55 12.66 4.36 -4.10
CA MET A 55 12.03 4.67 -2.81
C MET A 55 12.15 6.16 -2.48
N ASN A 56 13.33 6.75 -2.64
CA ASN A 56 13.54 8.17 -2.36
C ASN A 56 12.72 9.10 -3.28
N GLU A 57 12.67 8.80 -4.58
CA GLU A 57 11.84 9.55 -5.56
C GLU A 57 10.34 9.47 -5.22
N ILE A 58 9.86 8.29 -4.82
CA ILE A 58 8.43 8.09 -4.48
C ILE A 58 8.09 8.78 -3.15
N LEU A 59 8.94 8.64 -2.13
CA LEU A 59 8.71 9.23 -0.82
C LEU A 59 8.89 10.75 -0.79
N SER A 60 9.70 11.31 -1.69
CA SER A 60 9.82 12.76 -1.85
C SER A 60 8.60 13.39 -2.53
N GLY A 61 7.79 12.58 -3.23
CA GLY A 61 6.68 13.02 -4.07
C GLY A 61 7.13 13.46 -5.47
N GLU A 62 8.36 13.16 -5.89
CA GLU A 62 8.87 13.47 -7.22
C GLU A 62 8.06 12.75 -8.32
N ARG A 63 7.61 11.53 -8.02
CA ARG A 63 6.74 10.74 -8.90
C ARG A 63 5.99 9.66 -8.13
N ASP A 64 4.91 9.17 -8.71
CA ASP A 64 4.25 7.96 -8.23
C ASP A 64 5.03 6.69 -8.63
N ILE A 65 4.72 5.57 -7.95
CA ILE A 65 5.23 4.24 -8.28
C ILE A 65 4.77 3.80 -9.67
N ARG A 66 5.68 3.19 -10.44
CA ARG A 66 5.43 2.65 -11.78
C ARG A 66 5.55 1.13 -11.75
N LYS A 67 5.07 0.45 -12.79
CA LYS A 67 5.08 -1.02 -12.88
C LYS A 67 6.50 -1.60 -12.70
N GLU A 68 7.50 -0.95 -13.27
CA GLU A 68 8.90 -1.41 -13.27
C GLU A 68 9.57 -1.28 -11.90
N ASP A 69 8.99 -0.49 -10.98
CA ASP A 69 9.55 -0.27 -9.65
C ASP A 69 9.28 -1.43 -8.69
N TRP A 70 8.23 -2.22 -8.91
CA TRP A 70 7.67 -3.13 -7.90
C TRP A 70 8.63 -4.20 -7.37
N GLN A 71 9.67 -4.52 -8.14
CA GLN A 71 10.75 -5.44 -7.78
C GLN A 71 12.12 -4.87 -8.12
N SER A 72 12.31 -3.55 -7.99
CA SER A 72 13.58 -2.89 -8.31
C SER A 72 14.66 -3.03 -7.22
N GLY A 73 14.34 -3.57 -6.05
CA GLY A 73 15.30 -3.76 -4.97
C GLY A 73 14.77 -4.59 -3.80
N SER A 74 15.16 -4.23 -2.57
CA SER A 74 14.85 -5.00 -1.35
C SER A 74 14.07 -4.21 -0.30
N ASN A 75 13.94 -2.89 -0.45
CA ASN A 75 13.26 -2.02 0.51
C ASN A 75 11.75 -2.15 0.35
N MET A 76 11.07 -2.59 1.42
CA MET A 76 9.63 -2.83 1.35
C MET A 76 8.85 -1.52 1.53
N PHE A 77 7.95 -1.28 0.58
CA PHE A 77 7.03 -0.16 0.54
C PHE A 77 5.60 -0.69 0.38
N PHE A 78 4.64 -0.09 1.08
CA PHE A 78 3.22 -0.43 0.98
C PHE A 78 2.47 0.68 0.23
N PRO A 79 2.24 0.54 -1.09
CA PRO A 79 1.47 1.52 -1.86
C PRO A 79 0.05 1.70 -1.32
N GLU A 80 -0.64 0.59 -1.04
CA GLU A 80 -2.03 0.58 -0.60
C GLU A 80 -2.21 -0.18 0.72
N MET A 81 -2.93 0.45 1.65
CA MET A 81 -3.42 -0.17 2.88
C MET A 81 -4.86 0.29 3.15
N ILE A 82 -5.82 -0.60 2.92
CA ILE A 82 -7.25 -0.30 2.93
C ILE A 82 -7.92 -1.17 4.00
N ALA A 83 -8.36 -0.57 5.11
CA ALA A 83 -9.06 -1.26 6.19
C ALA A 83 -10.20 -0.39 6.74
N PRO A 84 -11.28 -0.18 5.96
CA PRO A 84 -12.30 0.82 6.24
C PRO A 84 -13.15 0.47 7.48
N TYR A 85 -13.14 -0.79 7.91
CA TYR A 85 -13.89 -1.29 9.06
C TYR A 85 -13.04 -1.40 10.34
N GLY A 86 -11.87 -0.73 10.40
CA GLY A 86 -11.02 -0.72 11.61
C GLY A 86 -10.09 -1.92 11.76
N HIS A 87 -9.91 -2.73 10.71
CA HIS A 87 -9.14 -3.99 10.76
C HIS A 87 -7.63 -3.81 10.51
N ALA A 88 -7.13 -2.57 10.53
CA ALA A 88 -5.72 -2.25 10.26
C ALA A 88 -4.76 -2.96 11.22
N LYS A 89 -5.13 -3.12 12.50
CA LYS A 89 -4.31 -3.81 13.51
C LYS A 89 -4.20 -5.32 13.23
N MET A 90 -5.30 -5.95 12.83
CA MET A 90 -5.34 -7.36 12.43
C MET A 90 -4.42 -7.60 11.23
N MET A 91 -4.60 -6.81 10.16
CA MET A 91 -3.77 -6.85 8.96
C MET A 91 -2.30 -6.64 9.27
N ALA A 92 -1.96 -5.62 10.07
CA ALA A 92 -0.57 -5.37 10.46
C ALA A 92 0.02 -6.57 11.21
N ASN A 93 -0.71 -7.19 12.14
CA ASN A 93 -0.24 -8.36 12.87
C ASN A 93 -0.04 -9.59 11.98
N ASP A 94 -0.94 -9.84 11.03
CA ASP A 94 -0.81 -10.92 10.06
C ASP A 94 0.43 -10.73 9.18
N LEU A 95 0.65 -9.53 8.67
CA LEU A 95 1.85 -9.18 7.90
C LEU A 95 3.14 -9.53 8.67
N ARG A 96 3.20 -9.22 9.97
CA ARG A 96 4.38 -9.52 10.82
C ARG A 96 4.61 -11.00 11.07
N ARG A 97 3.52 -11.73 11.29
CA ARG A 97 3.58 -13.09 11.85
C ARG A 97 3.57 -14.17 10.78
N ASN A 98 2.89 -13.91 9.66
CA ASN A 98 2.54 -14.93 8.69
C ASN A 98 3.08 -14.62 7.30
N VAL A 99 3.03 -13.35 6.86
CA VAL A 99 3.39 -12.98 5.48
C VAL A 99 4.87 -12.63 5.33
N HIS A 100 5.40 -11.82 6.25
CA HIS A 100 6.76 -11.31 6.23
C HIS A 100 7.54 -11.68 7.49
N TYR A 101 7.28 -12.87 8.04
CA TYR A 101 7.93 -13.37 9.25
C TYR A 101 9.46 -13.33 9.19
N SER A 102 10.05 -13.64 8.03
CA SER A 102 11.50 -13.60 7.82
C SER A 102 12.11 -12.20 7.90
N ARG A 103 11.27 -11.16 7.78
CA ARG A 103 11.63 -9.73 7.80
C ARG A 103 11.15 -9.02 9.07
N LYS A 104 10.79 -9.79 10.10
CA LYS A 104 10.28 -9.25 11.37
C LYS A 104 11.28 -8.28 11.98
N GLY A 105 10.81 -7.08 12.32
CA GLY A 105 11.58 -5.97 12.86
C GLY A 105 12.02 -4.94 11.82
N GLU A 106 11.94 -5.24 10.52
CA GLU A 106 12.29 -4.30 9.45
C GLU A 106 11.40 -3.07 9.49
N ARG A 107 12.01 -1.89 9.30
CA ARG A 107 11.30 -0.62 9.19
C ARG A 107 10.81 -0.47 7.75
N VAL A 108 9.50 -0.33 7.58
CA VAL A 108 8.84 -0.18 6.30
C VAL A 108 7.96 1.06 6.32
N CYS A 109 7.52 1.50 5.14
CA CYS A 109 6.65 2.65 5.02
C CYS A 109 5.46 2.44 4.09
N ALA A 110 4.44 3.24 4.34
CA ALA A 110 3.30 3.45 3.45
C ALA A 110 3.12 4.95 3.21
N ILE A 111 2.59 5.33 2.05
CA ILE A 111 2.11 6.71 1.83
C ILE A 111 0.68 6.79 2.34
N ARG A 112 0.39 7.75 3.22
CA ARG A 112 -0.98 8.14 3.55
C ARG A 112 -1.48 9.08 2.46
N GLY A 113 -2.39 8.59 1.63
CA GLY A 113 -3.08 9.45 0.68
C GLY A 113 -3.85 10.57 1.40
N ALA A 114 -3.80 11.77 0.81
CA ALA A 114 -4.60 12.92 1.24
C ALA A 114 -5.77 13.11 0.27
N LEU A 115 -6.93 13.50 0.80
CA LEU A 115 -8.17 13.68 0.01
C LEU A 115 -8.08 14.80 -1.04
N ASN A 116 -7.10 15.71 -0.92
CA ASN A 116 -6.93 16.86 -1.81
C ASN A 116 -5.54 16.84 -2.47
N LYS A 117 -5.36 16.05 -3.53
CA LYS A 117 -4.15 16.12 -4.41
C LYS A 117 -4.12 17.39 -5.30
N GLN A 118 -5.09 18.30 -5.18
CA GLN A 118 -5.19 19.50 -6.03
C GLN A 118 -4.06 20.53 -5.83
N CYS A 119 -3.24 20.40 -4.79
CA CYS A 119 -1.99 21.15 -4.67
C CYS A 119 -0.81 20.19 -4.74
N SER A 120 -0.12 20.16 -5.88
CA SER A 120 1.03 19.31 -6.18
C SER A 120 2.30 19.64 -5.38
N SER A 121 2.23 20.59 -4.44
CA SER A 121 3.37 21.05 -3.62
C SER A 121 3.50 20.37 -2.26
N ASP A 122 2.46 19.67 -1.78
CA ASP A 122 2.50 19.05 -0.45
C ASP A 122 3.16 17.66 -0.52
N LYS A 123 4.29 17.51 0.17
CA LYS A 123 4.99 16.23 0.30
C LYS A 123 4.04 15.14 0.81
N PRO A 124 4.09 13.91 0.27
CA PRO A 124 3.26 12.82 0.74
C PRO A 124 3.49 12.58 2.24
N LYS A 125 2.41 12.34 2.99
CA LYS A 125 2.53 11.98 4.41
C LYS A 125 2.98 10.53 4.50
N ILE A 126 4.22 10.32 4.92
CA ILE A 126 4.79 8.98 5.07
C ILE A 126 4.48 8.43 6.46
N GLN A 127 3.96 7.22 6.53
CA GLN A 127 3.85 6.48 7.79
C GLN A 127 4.87 5.35 7.82
N TRP A 128 5.79 5.41 8.79
CA TRP A 128 6.73 4.35 9.07
C TRP A 128 6.17 3.39 10.13
N PHE A 129 6.41 2.11 9.96
CA PHE A 129 6.09 1.07 10.94
C PHE A 129 7.07 -0.08 10.82
N LYS A 130 7.06 -0.98 11.81
CA LYS A 130 7.81 -2.23 11.74
C LYS A 130 6.88 -3.35 11.29
N ILE A 131 7.38 -4.26 10.47
CA ILE A 131 6.79 -5.60 10.27
C ILE A 131 7.43 -6.61 11.22
#